data_AF-A0A8T2NRC4-F1
#
_entry.id   AF-A0A8T2NRC4-F1
#
_cell.length_a   1.000
_cell.length_b   1.000
_cell.length_c   1.000
_cell.angle_alpha   90.00
_cell.angle_beta   90.00
_cell.angle_gamma   90.00
#
_symmetry.space_group_name_H-M   'P 1'
#
loop_
_entity.id
_entity.type
_entity.pdbx_description
1 polymer ?
#
loop_
_entity_poly.entity_id
_entity_poly.type
_entity_poly.pdbx_seq_one_letter_code
_entity_poly.pdbx_strand_id
1 'polypeptide(L)'
;MEVFRSICPLRNELHLEIASVIKKGTVEWYKATVAHFKPDEGALEEQLRRLVLVVDAACVDVHRAQTVYNKLFCSSVKVDFFSISYRQLEKLVADDVSVTMEKVCGTLEQEGSRLTHNMGETLFELYISLKTLKHFREYLPLKDAKMLALMGFHNWFKTSIHKWLQIVHQKSCDRIRRAVEEDQ
;
A
#
# COMPACT_ATOMS: atom_id res chain seq x y z
N MET A 1 14.18 -31.32 -27.79
CA MET A 1 13.84 -29.90 -27.54
C MET A 1 14.87 -28.91 -28.10
N GLU A 2 16.09 -29.31 -28.47
CA GLU A 2 17.10 -28.39 -29.03
C GLU A 2 16.73 -27.78 -30.39
N VAL A 3 16.04 -28.56 -31.24
CA VAL A 3 15.56 -28.10 -32.56
C VAL A 3 14.54 -26.96 -32.44
N PHE A 4 13.69 -26.95 -31.40
CA PHE A 4 12.74 -25.85 -31.18
C PHE A 4 13.44 -24.56 -30.73
N ARG A 5 14.57 -24.68 -30.02
CA ARG A 5 15.43 -23.56 -29.62
C ARG A 5 16.18 -22.95 -30.81
N SER A 6 16.58 -23.75 -31.79
CA SER A 6 17.25 -23.23 -32.99
C SER A 6 16.30 -22.57 -33.99
N ILE A 7 15.01 -22.94 -33.95
CA ILE A 7 13.99 -22.42 -34.90
C ILE A 7 13.25 -21.18 -34.35
N CYS A 8 13.17 -20.98 -33.04
CA CYS A 8 12.52 -19.81 -32.43
C CYS A 8 13.49 -18.91 -31.62
N PRO A 9 14.34 -18.11 -32.29
CA PRO A 9 15.22 -17.13 -31.63
C PRO A 9 14.46 -16.05 -30.83
N LEU A 10 13.18 -15.82 -31.15
CA LEU A 10 12.28 -14.83 -30.54
C LEU A 10 11.78 -15.21 -29.13
N ARG A 11 12.12 -16.39 -28.61
CA ARG A 11 11.61 -16.87 -27.30
C ARG A 11 11.94 -15.91 -26.15
N ASN A 12 13.15 -15.34 -26.16
CA ASN A 12 13.55 -14.38 -25.13
C ASN A 12 12.78 -13.06 -25.26
N GLU A 13 12.45 -12.65 -26.49
CA GLU A 13 11.63 -11.46 -26.75
C GLU A 13 10.21 -11.65 -26.21
N LEU A 14 9.61 -12.83 -26.41
CA LEU A 14 8.28 -13.16 -25.86
C LEU A 14 8.24 -13.08 -24.33
N HIS A 15 9.26 -13.58 -23.61
CA HIS A 15 9.31 -13.47 -22.14
C HIS A 15 9.38 -12.01 -21.67
N LEU A 16 10.15 -11.18 -22.38
CA LEU A 16 10.29 -9.75 -22.08
C LEU A 16 9.01 -8.98 -22.40
N GLU A 17 8.35 -9.29 -23.52
CA GLU A 17 7.06 -8.73 -23.90
C GLU A 17 5.98 -9.07 -22.87
N ILE A 18 5.88 -10.35 -22.46
CA ILE A 18 4.93 -10.77 -21.42
C ILE A 18 5.21 -10.01 -20.12
N ALA A 19 6.47 -9.91 -19.70
CA ALA A 19 6.83 -9.17 -18.49
C ALA A 19 6.45 -7.68 -18.58
N SER A 20 6.65 -7.06 -19.75
CA SER A 20 6.26 -5.68 -20.03
C SER A 20 4.74 -5.49 -19.96
N VAL A 21 3.98 -6.41 -20.57
CA VAL A 21 2.52 -6.40 -20.55
C VAL A 21 1.98 -6.60 -19.13
N ILE A 22 2.55 -7.51 -18.33
CA ILE A 22 2.18 -7.69 -16.92
C ILE A 22 2.41 -6.39 -16.15
N LYS A 23 3.58 -5.76 -16.31
CA LYS A 23 3.90 -4.50 -15.64
C LYS A 23 2.91 -3.40 -16.02
N LYS A 24 2.62 -3.24 -17.31
CA LYS A 24 1.66 -2.26 -17.82
C LYS A 24 0.25 -2.52 -17.28
N GLY A 25 -0.22 -3.76 -17.38
CA GLY A 25 -1.54 -4.16 -16.86
C GLY A 25 -1.67 -3.94 -15.36
N THR A 26 -0.59 -4.17 -14.59
CA THR A 26 -0.57 -3.88 -13.15
C THR A 26 -0.74 -2.39 -12.86
N VAL A 27 -0.04 -1.52 -13.62
CA VAL A 27 -0.19 -0.06 -13.50
C VAL A 27 -1.60 0.39 -13.86
N GLU A 28 -2.15 -0.13 -14.96
CA GLU A 28 -3.50 0.20 -15.43
C GLU A 28 -4.57 -0.25 -14.43
N TRP A 29 -4.45 -1.46 -13.91
CA TRP A 29 -5.33 -1.97 -12.86
C TRP A 29 -5.28 -1.10 -11.60
N TYR A 30 -4.09 -0.72 -11.14
CA TYR A 30 -3.95 0.14 -9.96
C TYR A 30 -4.60 1.51 -10.19
N LYS A 31 -4.35 2.14 -11.34
CA LYS A 31 -4.98 3.42 -11.71
C LYS A 31 -6.50 3.32 -11.78
N ALA A 32 -7.02 2.24 -12.36
CA ALA A 32 -8.46 1.99 -12.41
C ALA A 32 -9.05 1.78 -11.01
N THR A 33 -8.32 1.10 -10.12
CA THR A 33 -8.70 0.88 -8.72
C THR A 33 -8.75 2.20 -7.95
N VAL A 34 -7.71 3.03 -8.08
CA VAL A 34 -7.68 4.39 -7.49
C VAL A 34 -8.84 5.23 -8.03
N ALA A 35 -9.09 5.19 -9.34
CA ALA A 35 -10.20 5.92 -9.95
C ALA A 35 -11.58 5.44 -9.48
N HIS A 36 -11.75 4.13 -9.27
CA HIS A 36 -12.99 3.55 -8.77
C HIS A 36 -13.34 4.06 -7.37
N PHE A 37 -12.34 4.20 -6.49
CA PHE A 37 -12.53 4.75 -5.15
C PHE A 37 -12.56 6.29 -5.12
N LYS A 38 -12.38 6.99 -6.26
CA LYS A 38 -12.26 8.45 -6.32
C LYS A 38 -13.45 9.12 -7.03
N PRO A 39 -14.51 9.48 -6.29
CA PRO A 39 -15.40 10.57 -6.68
C PRO A 39 -15.10 11.80 -5.79
N ASP A 40 -14.58 12.87 -6.41
CA ASP A 40 -14.37 14.24 -5.91
C ASP A 40 -13.53 14.50 -4.62
N GLU A 41 -13.00 15.73 -4.57
CA GLU A 41 -12.16 16.31 -3.52
C GLU A 41 -12.84 16.34 -2.14
N GLY A 42 -12.92 15.18 -1.49
CA GLY A 42 -13.43 15.04 -0.13
C GLY A 42 -12.44 15.52 0.94
N ALA A 43 -12.94 15.71 2.17
CA ALA A 43 -12.14 16.03 3.35
C ALA A 43 -10.97 15.03 3.56
N LEU A 44 -9.93 15.47 4.28
CA LEU A 44 -8.72 14.68 4.51
C LEU A 44 -8.99 13.29 5.11
N GLU A 45 -9.93 13.17 6.04
CA GLU A 45 -10.34 11.90 6.63
C GLU A 45 -10.89 10.92 5.57
N GLU A 46 -11.68 11.44 4.62
CA GLU A 46 -12.23 10.63 3.53
C GLU A 46 -11.15 10.24 2.51
N GLN A 47 -10.15 11.09 2.30
CA GLN A 47 -8.96 10.73 1.52
C GLN A 47 -8.19 9.57 2.17
N LEU A 48 -8.03 9.59 3.50
CA LEU A 48 -7.38 8.51 4.24
C LEU A 48 -8.15 7.19 4.16
N ARG A 49 -9.48 7.21 4.37
CA ARG A 49 -10.30 5.98 4.26
C ARG A 49 -10.25 5.37 2.87
N ARG A 50 -10.32 6.19 1.82
CA ARG A 50 -10.18 5.72 0.43
C ARG A 50 -8.80 5.10 0.19
N LEU A 51 -7.75 5.70 0.75
CA LEU A 51 -6.41 5.16 0.64
C LEU A 51 -6.30 3.78 1.31
N VAL A 52 -6.96 3.55 2.46
CA VAL A 52 -7.06 2.21 3.07
C VAL A 52 -7.67 1.22 2.07
N LEU A 53 -8.81 1.56 1.46
CA LEU A 53 -9.51 0.70 0.49
C LEU A 53 -8.63 0.35 -0.72
N VAL A 54 -7.86 1.32 -1.23
CA VAL A 54 -6.90 1.10 -2.32
C VAL A 54 -5.79 0.14 -1.90
N VAL A 55 -5.22 0.31 -0.70
CA VAL A 55 -4.15 -0.56 -0.20
C VAL A 55 -4.67 -1.97 0.06
N ASP A 56 -5.88 -2.12 0.59
CA ASP A 56 -6.51 -3.43 0.79
C ASP A 56 -6.79 -4.13 -0.54
N ALA A 57 -7.30 -3.40 -1.53
CA ALA A 57 -7.47 -3.93 -2.88
C ALA A 57 -6.13 -4.40 -3.46
N ALA A 58 -5.05 -3.62 -3.26
CA ALA A 58 -3.71 -4.02 -3.67
C ALA A 58 -3.23 -5.29 -2.93
N CYS A 59 -3.52 -5.44 -1.64
CA CYS A 59 -3.20 -6.66 -0.88
C CYS A 59 -3.93 -7.88 -1.45
N VAL A 60 -5.22 -7.73 -1.78
CA VAL A 60 -6.02 -8.80 -2.40
C VAL A 60 -5.46 -9.18 -3.76
N ASP A 61 -5.09 -8.20 -4.59
CA ASP A 61 -4.53 -8.46 -5.92
C ASP A 61 -3.15 -9.12 -5.84
N VAL A 62 -2.25 -8.64 -4.97
CA VAL A 62 -0.95 -9.26 -4.72
C VAL A 62 -1.09 -10.70 -4.22
N HIS A 63 -2.06 -10.96 -3.35
CA HIS A 63 -2.34 -12.33 -2.90
C HIS A 63 -2.80 -13.23 -4.05
N ARG A 64 -3.66 -12.74 -4.96
CA ARG A 64 -4.06 -13.50 -6.17
C ARG A 64 -2.89 -13.69 -7.13
N ALA A 65 -2.06 -12.65 -7.29
CA ALA A 65 -0.83 -12.71 -8.08
C ALA A 65 0.07 -13.84 -7.56
N GLN A 66 0.23 -13.96 -6.24
CA GLN A 66 1.05 -14.98 -5.59
C GLN A 66 0.45 -16.39 -5.69
N THR A 67 -0.84 -16.54 -5.36
CA THR A 67 -1.48 -17.86 -5.17
C THR A 67 -1.99 -18.50 -6.45
N VAL A 68 -2.42 -17.70 -7.42
CA VAL A 68 -3.10 -18.14 -8.65
C VAL A 68 -2.22 -17.84 -9.87
N TYR A 69 -2.00 -16.56 -10.18
CA TYR A 69 -1.40 -16.16 -11.45
C TYR A 69 0.07 -16.58 -11.54
N ASN A 70 0.84 -16.50 -10.44
CA ASN A 70 2.24 -16.92 -10.48
C ASN A 70 2.40 -18.39 -10.86
N LYS A 71 1.52 -19.27 -10.36
CA LYS A 71 1.53 -20.69 -10.73
C LYS A 71 1.23 -20.89 -12.22
N LEU A 72 0.25 -20.17 -12.76
CA LEU A 72 -0.15 -20.25 -14.18
C LEU A 72 0.96 -19.73 -15.11
N PHE A 73 1.53 -18.56 -14.81
CA PHE A 73 2.57 -17.95 -15.64
C PHE A 73 3.92 -18.67 -15.54
N CYS A 74 4.31 -19.13 -14.35
CA CYS A 74 5.53 -19.94 -14.19
C CYS A 74 5.41 -21.30 -14.90
N SER A 75 4.25 -21.96 -14.85
CA SER A 75 4.05 -23.25 -15.51
C SER A 75 4.03 -23.11 -17.04
N SER A 76 3.28 -22.13 -17.56
CA SER A 76 2.98 -21.99 -19.00
C SER A 76 4.08 -21.25 -19.76
N VAL A 77 4.51 -20.10 -19.25
CA VAL A 77 5.41 -19.17 -19.98
C VAL A 77 6.69 -18.86 -19.22
N LYS A 78 6.97 -19.53 -18.08
CA LYS A 78 8.19 -19.38 -17.28
C LYS A 78 8.48 -17.93 -16.87
N VAL A 79 7.44 -17.14 -16.64
CA VAL A 79 7.54 -15.74 -16.15
C VAL A 79 7.06 -15.67 -14.71
N ASP A 80 7.83 -15.00 -13.85
CA ASP A 80 7.48 -14.73 -12.46
C ASP A 80 6.50 -13.54 -12.37
N PHE A 81 5.22 -13.86 -12.50
CA PHE A 81 4.14 -12.87 -12.50
C PHE A 81 4.06 -12.13 -11.16
N PHE A 82 4.25 -12.85 -10.05
CA PHE A 82 4.16 -12.27 -8.71
C PHE A 82 5.22 -11.21 -8.51
N SER A 83 6.49 -11.52 -8.78
CA SER A 83 7.59 -10.59 -8.54
C SER A 83 7.45 -9.30 -9.37
N ILE A 84 6.96 -9.41 -10.60
CA ILE A 84 6.74 -8.25 -11.46
C ILE A 84 5.59 -7.38 -10.92
N SER A 85 4.45 -8.01 -10.61
CA SER A 85 3.24 -7.30 -10.20
C SER A 85 3.41 -6.66 -8.82
N TYR A 86 3.95 -7.42 -7.85
CA TYR A 86 4.16 -6.93 -6.49
C TYR A 86 5.10 -5.72 -6.44
N ARG A 87 6.24 -5.78 -7.15
CA ARG A 87 7.19 -4.65 -7.19
C ARG A 87 6.59 -3.39 -7.81
N GLN A 88 5.68 -3.55 -8.77
CA GLN A 88 5.00 -2.42 -9.38
C GLN A 88 3.91 -1.85 -8.46
N LEU A 89 3.13 -2.70 -7.80
CA LEU A 89 2.08 -2.30 -6.86
C LEU A 89 2.63 -1.65 -5.60
N GLU A 90 3.64 -2.24 -4.98
CA GLU A 90 4.22 -1.69 -3.75
C GLU A 90 4.80 -0.29 -3.97
N LYS A 91 5.41 -0.06 -5.14
CA LYS A 91 5.89 1.26 -5.54
C LYS A 91 4.76 2.27 -5.72
N LEU A 92 3.72 1.91 -6.48
CA LEU A 92 2.60 2.83 -6.73
C LEU A 92 1.86 3.20 -5.43
N VAL A 93 1.66 2.21 -4.56
CA VAL A 93 1.08 2.42 -3.23
C VAL A 93 1.98 3.32 -2.39
N ALA A 94 3.30 3.08 -2.38
CA ALA A 94 4.25 3.93 -1.66
C ALA A 94 4.16 5.39 -2.12
N ASP A 95 4.14 5.63 -3.43
CA ASP A 95 4.04 6.97 -4.02
C ASP A 95 2.74 7.68 -3.55
N ASP A 96 1.58 7.05 -3.67
CA ASP A 96 0.30 7.66 -3.25
C ASP A 96 0.19 7.89 -1.74
N VAL A 97 0.67 6.92 -0.94
CA VAL A 97 0.64 7.00 0.52
C VAL A 97 1.56 8.10 1.01
N SER A 98 2.79 8.18 0.50
CA SER A 98 3.74 9.20 0.90
C SER A 98 3.19 10.61 0.66
N VAL A 99 2.63 10.87 -0.53
CA VAL A 99 1.98 12.14 -0.86
C VAL A 99 0.80 12.44 0.07
N THR A 100 -0.02 11.45 0.39
CA THR A 100 -1.15 11.63 1.30
C THR A 100 -0.69 11.92 2.72
N MET A 101 0.35 11.23 3.20
CA MET A 101 0.90 11.42 4.54
C MET A 101 1.63 12.76 4.68
N GLU A 102 2.27 13.26 3.64
CA GLU A 102 2.79 14.63 3.60
C GLU A 102 1.69 15.68 3.78
N LYS A 103 0.55 15.51 3.10
CA LYS A 103 -0.63 16.37 3.30
C LYS A 103 -1.15 16.29 4.72
N VAL A 104 -1.26 15.09 5.30
CA VAL A 104 -1.68 14.92 6.70
C VAL A 104 -0.73 15.67 7.64
N CYS A 105 0.59 15.49 7.49
CA CYS A 105 1.57 16.19 8.30
C CYS A 105 1.43 17.72 8.18
N GLY A 106 1.33 18.24 6.95
CA GLY A 106 1.15 19.68 6.70
C GLY A 106 -0.14 20.23 7.30
N THR A 107 -1.26 19.52 7.18
CA THR A 107 -2.53 19.92 7.82
C THR A 107 -2.41 19.92 9.34
N LEU A 108 -1.65 18.99 9.92
CA LEU A 108 -1.46 18.94 11.38
C LEU A 108 -0.54 20.04 11.92
N GLU A 109 0.32 20.63 11.09
CA GLU A 109 1.20 21.74 11.48
C GLU A 109 0.47 23.09 11.51
N GLN A 110 -0.70 23.20 10.88
CA GLN A 110 -1.54 24.40 10.95
C GLN A 110 -2.13 24.59 12.35
N GLU A 111 -2.00 25.80 12.89
CA GLU A 111 -2.59 26.17 14.18
C GLU A 111 -4.12 25.98 14.16
N GLY A 112 -4.65 25.26 15.15
CA GLY A 112 -6.09 24.96 15.27
C GLY A 112 -6.54 23.67 14.58
N SER A 113 -5.72 23.07 13.70
CA SER A 113 -6.00 21.77 13.11
C SER A 113 -5.76 20.65 14.13
N ARG A 114 -6.79 19.85 14.40
CA ARG A 114 -6.71 18.72 15.34
C ARG A 114 -6.98 17.42 14.60
N LEU A 115 -6.09 16.45 14.80
CA LEU A 115 -6.34 15.08 14.37
C LEU A 115 -7.56 14.55 15.14
N THR A 116 -8.60 14.14 14.40
CA THR A 116 -9.80 13.57 15.03
C THR A 116 -9.51 12.15 15.52
N HIS A 117 -10.35 11.62 16.42
CA HIS A 117 -10.22 10.23 16.86
C HIS A 117 -10.30 9.26 15.68
N ASN A 118 -11.30 9.46 14.82
CA ASN A 118 -11.56 8.64 13.64
C ASN A 118 -10.42 8.70 12.63
N MET A 119 -9.79 9.87 12.43
CA MET A 119 -8.58 9.99 11.62
C MET A 119 -7.44 9.14 12.18
N GLY A 120 -7.28 9.10 13.51
CA GLY A 120 -6.28 8.24 14.17
C GLY A 120 -6.52 6.76 13.95
N GLU A 121 -7.77 6.30 14.07
CA GLU A 121 -8.16 4.91 13.77
C GLU A 121 -7.90 4.58 12.29
N THR A 122 -8.27 5.47 11.38
CA THR A 122 -8.04 5.30 9.93
C THR A 122 -6.54 5.24 9.59
N LEU A 123 -5.72 6.08 10.24
CA LEU A 123 -4.26 6.04 10.08
C LEU A 123 -3.65 4.72 10.58
N PHE A 124 -4.17 4.19 11.68
CA PHE A 124 -3.75 2.90 12.20
C PHE A 124 -4.14 1.77 11.25
N GLU A 125 -5.36 1.79 10.73
CA GLU A 125 -5.84 0.84 9.73
C GLU A 125 -4.94 0.86 8.47
N LEU A 126 -4.67 2.05 7.92
CA LEU A 126 -3.75 2.23 6.79
C LEU A 126 -2.36 1.65 7.09
N TYR A 127 -1.83 1.88 8.29
CA TYR A 127 -0.54 1.33 8.70
C TYR A 127 -0.54 -0.20 8.69
N ILE A 128 -1.62 -0.84 9.16
CA ILE A 128 -1.75 -2.30 9.17
C ILE A 128 -1.89 -2.86 7.76
N SER A 129 -2.67 -2.22 6.88
CA SER A 129 -2.78 -2.63 5.47
C SER A 129 -1.44 -2.52 4.76
N LEU A 130 -0.67 -1.46 4.99
CA LEU A 130 0.70 -1.31 4.43
C LEU A 130 1.68 -2.33 4.98
N LYS A 131 1.57 -2.69 6.26
CA LYS A 131 2.38 -3.76 6.86
C LYS A 131 2.08 -5.10 6.18
N THR A 132 0.81 -5.36 5.90
CA THR A 132 0.37 -6.56 5.15
C THR A 132 0.93 -6.56 3.74
N LEU A 133 0.78 -5.45 3.00
CA LEU A 133 1.34 -5.31 1.66
C LEU A 133 2.85 -5.54 1.64
N LYS A 134 3.59 -4.88 2.54
CA LYS A 134 5.05 -5.04 2.67
C LYS A 134 5.48 -6.47 2.96
N HIS A 135 4.69 -7.24 3.72
CA HIS A 135 5.04 -8.60 4.11
C HIS A 135 5.14 -9.54 2.90
N PHE A 136 4.43 -9.26 1.80
CA PHE A 136 4.56 -10.05 0.58
C PHE A 136 5.98 -10.04 -0.02
N ARG A 137 6.86 -9.12 0.38
CA ARG A 137 8.28 -9.16 0.01
C ARG A 137 8.97 -10.49 0.37
N GLU A 138 8.47 -11.22 1.36
CA GLU A 138 9.06 -12.50 1.79
C GLU A 138 8.91 -13.60 0.74
N TYR A 139 7.99 -13.43 -0.21
CA TYR A 139 7.82 -14.34 -1.35
C TYR A 139 8.68 -13.96 -2.56
N LEU A 140 9.43 -12.84 -2.51
CA LEU A 140 10.35 -12.46 -3.57
C LEU A 140 11.65 -13.26 -3.51
N PRO A 141 12.31 -13.50 -4.66
CA PRO A 141 13.71 -13.91 -4.67
C PRO A 141 14.60 -12.92 -3.90
N LEU A 142 15.61 -13.41 -3.17
CA LEU A 142 16.51 -12.58 -2.33
C LEU A 142 17.15 -11.40 -3.07
N LYS A 143 17.43 -11.54 -4.37
CA LYS A 143 17.99 -10.48 -5.22
C LYS A 143 17.01 -9.33 -5.46
N ASP A 144 15.71 -9.64 -5.49
CA ASP A 144 14.62 -8.71 -5.82
C ASP A 144 13.97 -8.12 -4.57
N ALA A 145 14.22 -8.70 -3.40
CA ALA A 145 13.75 -8.20 -2.10
C ALA A 145 14.54 -6.97 -1.58
N LYS A 146 15.57 -6.52 -2.32
CA LYS A 146 16.38 -5.35 -1.98
C LYS A 146 15.76 -4.09 -2.58
N MET A 147 15.77 -2.98 -1.83
CA MET A 147 15.37 -1.64 -2.31
C MET A 147 13.91 -1.53 -2.79
N LEU A 148 12.96 -2.02 -1.97
CA LEU A 148 11.52 -1.79 -2.17
C LEU A 148 11.11 -0.42 -1.63
N ALA A 149 10.10 0.22 -2.23
CA ALA A 149 9.63 1.57 -1.87
C ALA A 149 8.96 1.60 -0.48
N LEU A 150 8.29 0.53 -0.07
CA LEU A 150 7.73 0.38 1.27
C LEU A 150 8.81 0.11 2.36
N MET A 151 10.09 0.05 2.00
CA MET A 151 11.17 0.00 2.99
C MET A 151 11.23 1.31 3.76
N GLY A 152 10.77 1.28 5.01
CA GLY A 152 10.78 2.47 5.85
C GLY A 152 9.48 3.27 5.86
N PHE A 153 8.37 2.71 5.32
CA PHE A 153 7.06 3.40 5.29
C PHE A 153 6.60 3.92 6.67
N HIS A 154 7.04 3.29 7.77
CA HIS A 154 6.76 3.72 9.13
C HIS A 154 7.20 5.16 9.43
N ASN A 155 8.20 5.67 8.70
CA ASN A 155 8.67 7.05 8.85
C ASN A 155 7.58 8.08 8.48
N TRP A 156 6.72 7.76 7.50
CA TRP A 156 5.64 8.65 7.07
C TRP A 156 4.57 8.86 8.15
N PHE A 157 4.48 7.95 9.13
CA PHE A 157 3.46 7.98 10.18
C PHE A 157 3.95 8.60 11.50
N LYS A 158 5.27 8.83 11.67
CA LYS A 158 5.86 9.24 12.95
C LYS A 158 5.18 10.47 13.55
N THR A 159 5.04 11.54 12.76
CA THR A 159 4.45 12.80 13.21
C THR A 159 2.97 12.64 13.57
N SER A 160 2.19 12.01 12.69
CA SER A 160 0.75 11.82 12.87
C SER A 160 0.43 10.94 14.08
N ILE A 161 1.20 9.85 14.29
CA ILE A 161 1.06 8.98 15.45
C ILE A 161 1.42 9.74 16.74
N HIS A 162 2.50 10.51 16.74
CA HIS A 162 2.89 11.28 17.93
C HIS A 162 1.79 12.27 18.35
N LYS A 163 1.24 13.02 17.38
CA LYS A 163 0.12 13.95 17.62
C LYS A 163 -1.15 13.23 18.08
N TRP A 164 -1.46 12.07 17.48
CA TRP A 164 -2.59 11.26 17.93
C TRP A 164 -2.44 10.79 19.38
N LEU A 165 -1.26 10.31 19.78
CA LEU A 165 -1.00 9.87 21.15
C LEU A 165 -1.14 11.00 22.17
N GLN A 166 -0.71 12.22 21.84
CA GLN A 166 -0.94 13.40 22.69
C GLN A 166 -2.44 13.67 22.90
N ILE A 167 -3.26 13.54 21.85
CA ILE A 167 -4.71 13.73 21.93
C ILE A 167 -5.38 12.64 22.76
N VAL A 168 -5.00 11.38 22.54
CA VAL A 168 -5.51 10.23 23.31
C VAL A 168 -5.16 10.39 24.79
N HIS A 169 -3.94 10.81 25.10
CA HIS A 169 -3.52 11.09 26.47
C HIS A 169 -4.39 12.18 27.11
N GLN A 170 -4.53 13.34 26.46
CA GLN A 170 -5.34 14.44 26.98
C GLN A 170 -6.80 14.02 27.24
N LYS A 171 -7.42 13.36 26.26
CA LYS A 171 -8.79 12.85 26.40
C LYS A 171 -8.92 11.83 27.53
N SER A 172 -7.91 10.99 27.72
CA SER A 172 -7.90 10.01 28.82
C SER A 172 -7.83 10.69 30.17
N CYS A 173 -6.97 11.70 30.35
CA CYS A 173 -6.93 12.52 31.56
C CYS A 173 -8.26 13.22 31.84
N ASP A 174 -8.90 13.81 30.82
CA ASP A 174 -10.18 14.50 30.98
C ASP A 174 -11.34 13.52 31.29
N ARG A 175 -11.28 12.29 30.80
CA ARG A 175 -12.23 11.23 31.18
C ARG A 175 -12.04 10.78 32.62
N ILE A 176 -10.79 10.59 33.05
CA ILE A 176 -10.47 10.22 34.44
C ILE A 176 -10.93 11.31 35.40
N ARG A 177 -10.64 12.59 35.10
CA ARG A 177 -11.05 13.72 35.94
C ARG A 177 -12.56 13.77 36.12
N ARG A 178 -13.33 13.67 35.03
CA ARG A 178 -14.80 13.68 35.09
C ARG A 178 -15.37 12.50 35.86
N ALA A 179 -14.80 11.31 35.70
CA ALA A 179 -15.23 10.14 36.48
C ALA A 179 -15.03 10.37 37.99
N VAL A 180 -13.90 10.98 38.39
CA VAL A 180 -13.66 11.34 39.80
C VAL A 180 -14.62 12.41 40.30
N GLU A 181 -14.96 13.40 39.47
CA GLU A 181 -15.95 14.44 39.81
C GLU A 181 -17.37 13.89 39.95
N GLU A 182 -17.74 12.87 39.17
CA GLU A 182 -19.05 12.18 39.26
C GLU A 182 -19.16 11.26 40.48
N ASP A 183 -18.03 10.74 40.99
CA ASP A 183 -17.98 9.88 42.18
C ASP A 183 -18.01 10.67 43.51
N GLN A 184 -17.93 12.01 43.48
CA GLN A 184 -17.98 12.90 44.66
C GLN A 184 -19.40 13.37 45.00
#